data_AF-A0A7W5B1Z5-F1
#
_entry.id   AF-A0A7W5B1Z5-F1
#
_cell.length_a   1.000
_cell.length_b   1.000
_cell.length_c   1.000
_cell.angle_alpha   90.00
_cell.angle_beta   90.00
_cell.angle_gamma   90.00
#
_symmetry.space_group_name_H-M   'P 1'
#
loop_
_entity.id
_entity.type
_entity.pdbx_description
1 polymer ?
#
loop_
_entity_poly.entity_id
_entity_poly.type
_entity_poly.pdbx_seq_one_letter_code
_entity_poly.pdbx_strand_id
1 'polypeptide(L)'
;MHTLASQGIKTNVTLIFSVAQGLMAAKSGATYISPFVGQLDDGGNEGLKLIRDLRTVMDNYGFSTEIIASSLRTIKDVEEVAIASSHIAAIPEALIPSLWEHALTTEGIAQYTRDWGNMNGPT
;
A
#
# COMPACT_ATOMS: atom_id res chain seq x y z
N MET A 1 14.74 -7.38 -17.57
CA MET A 1 13.28 -7.09 -17.55
C MET A 1 12.62 -7.57 -18.82
N HIS A 2 12.84 -6.91 -19.97
CA HIS A 2 12.22 -7.30 -21.24
C HIS A 2 12.36 -8.79 -21.58
N THR A 3 13.55 -9.37 -21.44
CA THR A 3 13.80 -10.80 -21.67
C THR A 3 13.02 -11.72 -20.72
N LEU A 4 12.84 -11.32 -19.47
CA LEU A 4 12.08 -12.11 -18.49
C LEU A 4 10.58 -12.02 -18.77
N ALA A 5 10.10 -10.83 -19.13
CA ALA A 5 8.73 -10.60 -19.51
C ALA A 5 8.34 -11.37 -20.79
N SER A 6 9.22 -11.42 -21.79
CA SER A 6 8.98 -12.21 -23.01
C SER A 6 8.94 -13.72 -22.76
N GLN A 7 9.51 -14.18 -21.64
CA GLN A 7 9.42 -15.56 -21.17
C GLN A 7 8.21 -15.80 -20.25
N GLY A 8 7.36 -14.79 -20.01
CA GLY A 8 6.21 -14.89 -19.11
C GLY A 8 6.57 -14.91 -17.62
N ILE A 9 7.81 -14.58 -17.27
CA ILE A 9 8.26 -14.54 -15.87
C ILE A 9 7.82 -13.21 -15.25
N LYS A 10 7.04 -13.28 -14.17
CA LYS A 10 6.64 -12.09 -13.41
C LYS A 10 7.85 -11.44 -12.76
N THR A 11 7.86 -10.12 -12.76
CA THR A 11 9.02 -9.33 -12.31
C THR A 11 8.61 -8.15 -11.46
N ASN A 12 9.37 -7.89 -10.40
CA ASN A 12 9.22 -6.70 -9.57
C ASN A 12 10.48 -5.84 -9.68
N VAL A 13 10.33 -4.60 -10.16
CA VAL A 13 11.42 -3.62 -10.17
C VAL A 13 11.34 -2.80 -8.89
N THR A 14 12.32 -3.02 -8.03
CA THR A 14 12.45 -2.34 -6.73
C THR A 14 13.27 -1.04 -6.82
N LEU A 15 13.41 -0.32 -5.70
CA LEU A 15 14.18 0.93 -5.59
C LEU A 15 13.73 2.03 -6.57
N ILE A 16 12.42 2.24 -6.69
CA ILE A 16 11.85 3.33 -7.50
C ILE A 16 11.69 4.58 -6.62
N PHE A 17 12.29 5.69 -7.04
CA PHE A 17 12.27 6.98 -6.35
C PHE A 17 11.75 8.12 -7.23
N SER A 18 11.39 7.84 -8.48
CA SER A 18 10.92 8.85 -9.44
C SER A 18 9.96 8.26 -10.47
N VAL A 19 9.13 9.12 -11.04
CA VAL A 19 8.20 8.75 -12.12
C VAL A 19 8.94 8.21 -13.34
N ALA A 20 10.08 8.80 -13.68
CA ALA A 20 10.90 8.37 -14.81
C ALA A 20 11.38 6.91 -14.65
N GLN A 21 11.84 6.53 -13.46
CA GLN A 21 12.25 5.14 -13.17
C GLN A 21 11.06 4.18 -13.30
N GLY A 22 9.90 4.52 -12.73
CA GLY A 22 8.70 3.67 -12.83
C GLY A 22 8.18 3.53 -14.26
N LEU A 23 8.19 4.62 -15.05
CA LEU A 23 7.84 4.61 -16.47
C LEU A 23 8.76 3.67 -17.27
N MET A 24 10.07 3.76 -17.05
CA MET A 24 11.03 2.91 -17.76
C MET A 24 10.89 1.43 -17.36
N ALA A 25 10.60 1.15 -16.09
CA ALA A 25 10.32 -0.20 -15.63
C ALA A 25 9.06 -0.78 -16.30
N ALA A 26 7.96 -0.03 -16.31
CA ALA A 26 6.71 -0.43 -16.96
C ALA A 26 6.89 -0.68 -18.46
N LYS A 27 7.55 0.26 -19.19
CA LYS A 27 7.90 0.09 -20.61
C LYS A 27 8.77 -1.14 -20.88
N SER A 28 9.58 -1.55 -19.91
CA SER A 28 10.44 -2.74 -20.01
C SER A 28 9.70 -4.05 -19.73
N GLY A 29 8.39 -4.01 -19.47
CA GLY A 29 7.56 -5.18 -19.19
C GLY A 29 7.51 -5.61 -17.72
N ALA A 30 7.76 -4.69 -16.78
CA ALA A 30 7.62 -5.00 -15.36
C ALA A 30 6.19 -5.39 -15.00
N THR A 31 6.03 -6.48 -14.24
CA THR A 31 4.73 -6.82 -13.65
C THR A 31 4.42 -5.90 -12.47
N TYR A 32 5.43 -5.61 -11.66
CA TYR A 32 5.34 -4.76 -10.48
C TYR A 32 6.45 -3.71 -10.47
N ILE A 33 6.14 -2.54 -9.92
CA ILE A 33 7.12 -1.53 -9.51
C ILE A 33 6.97 -1.24 -8.03
N SER A 34 8.08 -1.14 -7.30
CA SER A 34 8.09 -0.85 -5.86
C SER A 34 8.69 0.52 -5.57
N PRO A 35 7.87 1.59 -5.50
CA PRO A 35 8.28 2.90 -5.01
C PRO A 35 8.50 2.91 -3.49
N PHE A 36 9.60 3.55 -3.05
CA PHE A 36 10.03 3.56 -1.65
C PHE A 36 9.57 4.86 -0.98
N VAL A 37 8.32 4.86 -0.50
CA VAL A 37 7.62 6.04 0.03
C VAL A 37 8.34 6.61 1.24
N GLY A 38 8.51 5.82 2.30
CA GLY A 38 9.11 6.34 3.54
C GLY A 38 10.55 6.82 3.39
N GLN A 39 11.34 6.26 2.47
CA GLN A 39 12.69 6.76 2.20
C GLN A 39 12.69 8.11 1.47
N LEU A 40 11.69 8.38 0.63
CA LEU A 40 11.51 9.72 0.04
C LEU A 40 11.12 10.74 1.11
N ASP A 41 10.22 10.35 2.01
CA ASP A 41 9.75 11.20 3.11
C ASP A 41 10.90 11.54 4.06
N ASP A 42 11.80 10.59 4.36
CA ASP A 42 13.02 10.85 5.15
C ASP A 42 13.92 11.91 4.52
N GLY A 43 13.93 11.98 3.19
CA GLY A 43 14.66 12.98 2.42
C GLY A 43 13.92 14.32 2.25
N GLY A 44 12.75 14.49 2.89
CA GLY A 44 11.91 15.68 2.77
C GLY A 44 11.14 15.79 1.45
N ASN A 45 11.01 14.69 0.70
CA ASN A 45 10.21 14.64 -0.53
C ASN A 45 8.80 14.10 -0.23
N GLU A 46 7.88 14.27 -1.17
CA GLU A 46 6.51 13.77 -1.02
C GLU A 46 6.35 12.36 -1.62
N GLY A 47 6.57 11.31 -0.82
CA GLY A 47 6.48 9.92 -1.27
C GLY A 47 5.09 9.54 -1.82
N LEU A 48 4.02 10.05 -1.20
CA LEU A 48 2.65 9.84 -1.69
C LEU A 48 2.38 10.48 -3.05
N LYS A 49 3.05 11.61 -3.33
CA LYS A 49 2.94 12.25 -4.65
C LYS A 49 3.50 11.33 -5.73
N LEU A 50 4.61 10.63 -5.44
CA LEU A 50 5.17 9.65 -6.38
C LEU A 50 4.18 8.52 -6.70
N ILE A 51 3.43 8.01 -5.71
CA ILE A 51 2.40 6.98 -5.94
C ILE A 51 1.33 7.50 -6.91
N ARG A 52 0.76 8.68 -6.64
CA ARG A 52 -0.28 9.29 -7.48
C ARG A 52 0.19 9.58 -8.90
N ASP A 53 1.41 10.09 -9.04
CA ASP A 53 1.99 10.39 -10.35
C ASP A 53 2.26 9.11 -11.14
N LEU A 54 2.78 8.06 -10.48
CA LEU A 54 2.99 6.75 -11.12
C LEU A 54 1.66 6.12 -11.55
N ARG A 55 0.62 6.17 -10.72
CA ARG A 55 -0.72 5.69 -11.06
C ARG A 55 -1.23 6.40 -12.31
N THR A 56 -1.16 7.72 -12.33
CA THR A 56 -1.56 8.55 -13.49
C THR A 56 -0.80 8.13 -14.74
N VAL A 57 0.51 7.88 -14.65
CA VAL A 57 1.31 7.40 -15.78
C VAL A 57 0.89 6.01 -16.24
N MET A 58 0.64 5.07 -15.31
CA MET A 58 0.16 3.73 -15.68
C MET A 58 -1.16 3.81 -16.44
N ASP A 59 -2.09 4.67 -16.01
CA ASP A 59 -3.38 4.88 -16.66
C ASP A 59 -3.23 5.53 -18.03
N ASN A 60 -2.46 6.61 -18.13
CA ASN A 60 -2.27 7.37 -19.37
C ASN A 60 -1.72 6.52 -20.52
N TYR A 61 -0.84 5.56 -20.21
CA TYR A 61 -0.22 4.69 -21.20
C TYR A 61 -0.81 3.29 -21.27
N GLY A 62 -1.83 2.98 -20.46
CA GLY A 62 -2.47 1.66 -20.42
C GLY A 62 -1.53 0.54 -19.95
N PHE A 63 -0.58 0.83 -19.05
CA PHE A 63 0.28 -0.19 -18.48
C PHE A 63 -0.49 -1.05 -17.47
N SER A 64 -0.36 -2.37 -17.59
CA SER A 64 -0.86 -3.34 -16.59
C SER A 64 0.08 -3.52 -15.40
N THR A 65 1.18 -2.77 -15.34
CA THR A 65 2.14 -2.79 -14.23
C THR A 65 1.46 -2.33 -12.94
N GLU A 66 1.54 -3.16 -11.91
CA GLU A 66 0.99 -2.88 -10.60
C GLU A 66 2.02 -2.15 -9.71
N ILE A 67 1.52 -1.30 -8.82
CA ILE A 67 2.34 -0.48 -7.91
C ILE A 67 2.31 -1.14 -6.52
N ILE A 68 3.51 -1.43 -5.99
CA ILE A 68 3.73 -1.93 -4.63
C ILE A 68 4.31 -0.81 -3.78
N ALA A 69 3.46 -0.05 -3.10
CA ALA A 69 3.93 0.96 -2.14
C ALA A 69 4.73 0.28 -1.03
N SER A 70 6.00 0.68 -0.89
CA SER A 70 6.97 0.04 -0.01
C SER A 70 7.59 1.05 0.95
N SER A 71 8.30 0.56 1.97
CA SER A 71 8.90 1.37 3.03
C SER A 71 7.86 2.11 3.89
N LEU A 72 6.72 1.47 4.18
CA LEU A 72 5.68 1.97 5.07
C LEU A 72 6.04 1.69 6.53
N ARG A 73 5.70 2.60 7.45
CA ARG A 73 6.11 2.57 8.87
C ARG A 73 4.96 2.81 9.84
N THR A 74 3.87 3.43 9.38
CA THR A 74 2.70 3.73 10.21
C THR A 74 1.42 3.22 9.57
N ILE A 75 0.35 3.07 10.36
CA ILE A 75 -1.00 2.76 9.85
C ILE A 75 -1.44 3.85 8.86
N LYS A 76 -1.11 5.11 9.18
CA LYS A 76 -1.41 6.24 8.32
C LYS A 76 -0.77 6.10 6.94
N ASP A 77 0.48 5.63 6.86
CA ASP A 77 1.13 5.39 5.57
C ASP A 77 0.35 4.36 4.74
N VAL A 78 -0.16 3.30 5.38
CA VAL A 78 -0.97 2.26 4.73
C VAL A 78 -2.28 2.84 4.18
N GLU A 79 -2.99 3.64 4.98
CA GLU A 79 -4.21 4.33 4.56
C GLU A 79 -3.94 5.29 3.39
N GLU A 80 -2.89 6.09 3.50
CA GLU A 80 -2.56 7.12 2.52
C GLU A 80 -2.14 6.53 1.17
N VAL A 81 -1.39 5.42 1.15
CA VAL A 81 -1.04 4.76 -0.12
C VAL A 81 -2.22 4.03 -0.75
N ALA A 82 -3.17 3.53 0.06
CA ALA A 82 -4.42 2.97 -0.45
C ALA A 82 -5.27 4.06 -1.12
N ILE A 83 -5.40 5.23 -0.49
CA ILE A 83 -6.08 6.41 -1.06
C ILE A 83 -5.37 6.90 -2.32
N ALA A 84 -4.03 6.85 -2.34
CA ALA A 84 -3.22 7.21 -3.51
C ALA A 84 -3.33 6.21 -4.67
N SER A 85 -4.19 5.19 -4.57
CA SER A 85 -4.43 4.17 -5.61
C SER A 85 -3.22 3.28 -5.89
N SER A 86 -2.41 3.01 -4.86
CA SER A 86 -1.47 1.87 -4.90
C SER A 86 -2.25 0.57 -5.03
N HIS A 87 -1.72 -0.40 -5.78
CA HIS A 87 -2.38 -1.70 -5.96
C HIS A 87 -2.09 -2.61 -4.78
N ILE A 88 -0.87 -2.54 -4.26
CA ILE A 88 -0.34 -3.39 -3.20
C ILE A 88 0.39 -2.49 -2.20
N ALA A 89 0.31 -2.84 -0.92
CA ALA A 89 1.12 -2.26 0.15
C ALA A 89 2.02 -3.33 0.75
N ALA A 90 3.34 -3.09 0.77
CA ALA A 90 4.29 -3.94 1.48
C ALA A 90 4.42 -3.46 2.92
N ILE A 91 3.63 -4.07 3.81
CA ILE A 91 3.46 -3.66 5.21
C ILE A 91 4.40 -4.49 6.11
N PRO A 92 5.17 -3.86 7.02
CA PRO A 92 5.88 -4.57 8.08
C PRO A 92 4.95 -5.41 8.95
N GLU A 93 5.36 -6.63 9.30
CA GLU A 93 4.57 -7.55 10.13
C GLU A 93 4.12 -6.92 11.47
N ALA A 94 4.99 -6.11 12.08
CA ALA A 94 4.72 -5.44 13.35
C ALA A 94 3.52 -4.47 13.31
N LEU A 95 3.15 -3.96 12.13
CA LEU A 95 1.98 -3.07 11.95
C LEU A 95 0.68 -3.85 11.78
N ILE A 96 0.74 -5.12 11.36
CA ILE A 96 -0.44 -5.91 10.99
C ILE A 96 -1.47 -5.97 12.12
N PRO A 97 -1.11 -6.28 13.39
CA PRO A 97 -2.08 -6.32 14.49
C PRO A 97 -2.84 -5.02 14.68
N SER A 98 -2.18 -3.88 14.50
CA SER A 98 -2.80 -2.58 14.73
C SER A 98 -3.75 -2.15 13.60
N LEU A 99 -3.73 -2.82 12.44
CA LEU A 99 -4.63 -2.48 11.31
C LEU A 99 -6.10 -2.74 11.60
N TRP A 100 -6.42 -3.66 12.52
CA TRP A 100 -7.80 -4.00 12.88
C TRP A 100 -8.18 -3.58 14.31
N GLU A 101 -7.32 -2.80 14.97
CA GLU A 101 -7.54 -2.29 16.32
C GLU A 101 -8.00 -0.83 16.29
N HIS A 102 -9.03 -0.50 17.07
CA HIS A 102 -9.44 0.88 17.29
C HIS A 102 -10.11 1.02 18.67
N ALA A 103 -9.75 2.07 19.42
CA ALA A 103 -10.23 2.24 20.81
C ALA A 103 -11.77 2.26 20.89
N LEU A 104 -12.43 2.97 19.97
CA LEU A 104 -13.90 3.02 19.92
C LEU A 104 -14.53 1.67 19.54
N THR A 105 -13.83 0.81 18.79
CA THR A 105 -14.30 -0.54 18.47
C THR A 105 -14.29 -1.40 19.73
N THR A 106 -13.19 -1.37 20.49
CA THR A 106 -13.07 -2.08 21.76
C THR A 106 -14.11 -1.61 22.78
N GLU A 107 -14.29 -0.29 22.91
CA GLU A 107 -15.31 0.30 23.79
C GLU A 107 -16.73 -0.11 23.36
N GLY A 108 -17.02 -0.06 22.07
CA GLY A 108 -18.31 -0.46 21.51
C GLY A 108 -18.63 -1.93 21.80
N ILE A 109 -17.67 -2.85 21.57
CA ILE A 109 -17.84 -4.28 21.86
C ILE A 109 -18.12 -4.51 23.35
N ALA A 110 -17.39 -3.83 24.24
CA ALA A 110 -17.60 -3.93 25.68
C ALA A 110 -18.99 -3.44 26.09
N GLN A 111 -19.46 -2.34 25.49
CA GLN A 111 -20.80 -1.81 25.74
C GLN A 111 -21.89 -2.78 25.28
N TYR A 112 -21.81 -3.27 24.04
CA TYR A 112 -22.78 -4.25 23.51
C TYR A 112 -22.85 -5.52 24.36
N THR A 113 -21.70 -6.01 24.84
CA THR A 113 -21.65 -7.21 25.69
C THR A 113 -22.36 -6.99 27.04
N ARG A 114 -22.19 -5.81 27.66
CA ARG A 114 -22.90 -5.44 28.89
C ARG A 114 -24.41 -5.38 28.67
N ASP A 115 -24.84 -4.70 27.62
CA ASP A 115 -26.26 -4.51 27.32
C ASP A 115 -26.94 -5.85 27.02
N TRP A 116 -26.27 -6.74 26.29
CA TRP A 116 -26.75 -8.09 26.01
C TRP A 116 -26.94 -8.93 27.29
N GLY A 117 -25.97 -8.87 28.22
CA GLY A 117 -26.07 -9.57 29.51
C GLY A 117 -27.24 -9.07 30.36
N ASN A 118 -27.50 -7.76 30.34
CA ASN A 118 -28.61 -7.15 31.07
C ASN A 118 -29.99 -7.52 30.50
N MET A 119 -30.09 -7.80 29.19
CA MET A 119 -31.36 -8.20 28.55
C MET A 119 -31.79 -9.64 28.88
N ASN A 120 -30.86 -10.54 29.20
CA ASN A 120 -31.16 -11.96 29.41
C ASN A 120 -31.39 -12.35 30.89
N GLY A 121 -31.27 -11.41 31.85
CA GLY A 121 -31.35 -11.70 33.29
C GLY A 121 -30.23 -12.63 33.79
N PRO A 122 -30.00 -12.76 35.11
CA PRO A 122 -29.00 -13.68 35.61
C PRO A 122 -29.44 -15.12 35.33
N THR A 123 -28.63 -15.87 34.58
CA THR A 123 -28.72 -17.35 34.53
C THR A 123 -28.33 -17.95 35.86
#